data_AF-A0A9W9LUP2-F1
#
_entry.id   AF-A0A9W9LUP2-F1
#
_cell.length_a   1.000
_cell.length_b   1.000
_cell.length_c   1.000
_cell.angle_alpha   90.00
_cell.angle_beta   90.00
_cell.angle_gamma   90.00
#
_symmetry.space_group_name_H-M   'P 1'
#
loop_
_entity.id
_entity.type
_entity.pdbx_description
1 polymer ?
#
loop_
_entity_poly.entity_id
_entity_poly.type
_entity_poly.pdbx_seq_one_letter_code
_entity_poly.pdbx_strand_id
1 'polypeptide(L)'
;MVDLKSVFPTITAFIAFIITLCCLFAGTQKNLLGDVNLLTLYTPEGGSTSAAHDFYSVHVMSYCQGTLGTASPGASDTPRNVTSCSSRTILFSFDPTAAWTKEITHGPGLEWPRVISDDFHAFRMTSRAMAVLYIIGVGAVGLVLLVKAVSLAMPRAGHGLFEFGFFVVSACPLVTVTVTVTVTVTMTCLGSLSISIASIIATVIAFEFVALINAHGDGSNVSARYGNKFLGMTWASTGLLLIGSLGSFINVFVRGVYVPRAPEPVPKDEEEEG
;
A
#
# COMPACT_ATOMS: atom_id res chain seq x y z
N MET A 1 -3.09 -23.36 -24.34
CA MET A 1 -4.22 -22.67 -23.68
C MET A 1 -3.73 -22.25 -22.30
N VAL A 2 -3.78 -20.96 -21.98
CA VAL A 2 -3.39 -20.45 -20.66
C VAL A 2 -4.50 -20.83 -19.67
N ASP A 3 -4.18 -21.59 -18.62
CA ASP A 3 -5.15 -21.97 -17.59
C ASP A 3 -5.46 -20.72 -16.73
N LEU A 4 -6.64 -20.12 -16.93
CA LEU A 4 -7.06 -18.87 -16.28
C LEU A 4 -6.96 -18.96 -14.74
N LYS A 5 -7.20 -20.15 -14.17
CA LYS A 5 -7.07 -20.43 -12.74
C LYS A 5 -5.63 -20.32 -12.22
N SER A 6 -4.64 -20.58 -13.06
CA SER A 6 -3.23 -20.48 -12.70
C SER A 6 -2.70 -19.05 -12.77
N VAL A 7 -3.32 -18.19 -13.59
CA VAL A 7 -2.88 -16.79 -13.81
C VAL A 7 -3.62 -15.82 -12.90
N PHE A 8 -4.80 -16.21 -12.40
CA PHE A 8 -5.64 -15.39 -11.52
C PHE A 8 -4.89 -14.76 -10.34
N PRO A 9 -4.10 -15.50 -9.51
CA PRO A 9 -3.37 -14.90 -8.40
C PRO A 9 -2.35 -13.84 -8.81
N THR A 10 -1.72 -14.03 -9.98
CA THR A 10 -0.74 -13.08 -10.52
C THR A 10 -1.42 -11.79 -10.98
N ILE A 11 -2.59 -11.89 -11.61
CA ILE A 11 -3.38 -10.72 -12.05
C ILE A 11 -3.85 -9.93 -10.83
N THR A 12 -4.41 -10.59 -9.82
CA THR A 12 -4.87 -9.93 -8.59
C THR A 12 -3.71 -9.24 -7.87
N ALA A 13 -2.54 -9.89 -7.79
CA ALA A 13 -1.34 -9.30 -7.20
C ALA A 13 -0.83 -8.10 -8.00
N PHE A 14 -0.87 -8.14 -9.34
CA PHE A 14 -0.46 -7.04 -10.20
C PHE A 14 -1.37 -5.81 -10.04
N ILE A 15 -2.69 -6.01 -10.03
CA ILE A 15 -3.65 -4.92 -9.81
C ILE A 15 -3.47 -4.32 -8.41
N ALA A 16 -3.36 -5.17 -7.38
CA ALA A 16 -3.14 -4.70 -6.02
C ALA A 16 -1.81 -3.94 -5.86
N PHE A 17 -0.75 -4.41 -6.51
CA PHE A 17 0.55 -3.74 -6.53
C PHE A 17 0.43 -2.32 -7.09
N ILE A 18 -0.26 -2.13 -8.23
CA ILE A 18 -0.50 -0.80 -8.80
C ILE A 18 -1.30 0.07 -7.84
N ILE A 19 -2.39 -0.45 -7.27
CA ILE A 19 -3.23 0.31 -6.32
C ILE A 19 -2.43 0.76 -5.10
N THR A 20 -1.60 -0.12 -4.52
CA THR A 20 -0.75 0.23 -3.37
C THR A 20 0.31 1.25 -3.75
N LEU A 21 0.92 1.16 -4.93
CA LEU A 21 1.84 2.20 -5.42
C LEU A 21 1.12 3.54 -5.58
N CYS A 22 -0.10 3.56 -6.12
CA CYS A 22 -0.90 4.78 -6.19
C CYS A 22 -1.17 5.37 -4.81
N CYS A 23 -1.48 4.55 -3.81
CA CYS A 23 -1.68 5.00 -2.43
C CYS A 23 -0.40 5.56 -1.79
N LEU A 24 0.74 4.93 -2.05
CA LEU A 24 2.04 5.30 -1.48
C LEU A 24 2.60 6.59 -2.10
N PHE A 25 2.40 6.78 -3.40
CA PHE A 25 2.88 7.96 -4.13
C PHE A 25 1.84 9.07 -4.30
N ALA A 26 0.63 8.91 -3.75
CA ALA A 26 -0.38 9.96 -3.75
C ALA A 26 0.17 11.25 -3.12
N GLY A 27 -0.13 12.39 -3.74
CA GLY A 27 0.28 13.69 -3.19
C GLY A 27 1.79 13.98 -3.30
N THR A 28 2.50 13.29 -4.20
CA THR A 28 3.88 13.71 -4.53
C THR A 28 3.88 14.99 -5.35
N GLN A 29 3.01 15.02 -6.35
CA GLN A 29 2.91 16.11 -7.31
C GLN A 29 1.50 16.64 -7.27
N LYS A 30 1.35 17.93 -7.61
CA LYS A 30 0.06 18.65 -7.54
C LYS A 30 -1.06 17.95 -8.33
N ASN A 31 -0.72 17.30 -9.45
CA ASN A 31 -1.67 16.62 -10.32
C ASN A 31 -1.81 15.11 -10.05
N LEU A 32 -1.05 14.55 -9.10
CA LEU A 32 -1.01 13.10 -8.88
C LEU A 32 -1.89 12.70 -7.70
N LEU A 33 -3.12 12.27 -8.00
CA LEU A 33 -4.13 11.79 -7.05
C LEU A 33 -4.24 12.70 -5.80
N GLY A 34 -4.41 14.01 -6.00
CA GLY A 34 -4.52 14.98 -4.90
C GLY A 34 -5.71 14.74 -3.96
N ASP A 35 -6.74 14.06 -4.43
CA ASP A 35 -7.92 13.64 -3.66
C ASP A 35 -7.76 12.29 -2.94
N VAL A 36 -6.59 11.66 -3.04
CA VAL A 36 -6.27 10.39 -2.40
C VAL A 36 -5.34 10.68 -1.24
N ASN A 37 -5.93 11.29 -0.22
CA ASN A 37 -5.28 11.64 1.01
C ASN A 37 -5.78 10.73 2.14
N LEU A 38 -5.00 10.56 3.18
CA LEU A 38 -5.39 9.85 4.40
C LEU A 38 -6.45 10.67 5.16
N LEU A 39 -6.18 11.97 5.29
CA LEU A 39 -7.07 12.97 5.88
C LEU A 39 -6.76 14.35 5.30
N THR A 40 -7.72 15.25 5.36
CA THR A 40 -7.61 16.66 5.00
C THR A 40 -7.92 17.49 6.22
N LEU A 41 -7.07 18.44 6.54
CA LEU A 41 -7.29 19.46 7.54
C LEU A 41 -7.74 20.74 6.83
N TYR A 42 -8.78 21.36 7.36
CA TYR A 42 -9.27 22.67 6.96
C TYR A 42 -8.96 23.64 8.08
N THR A 43 -8.39 24.76 7.70
CA THR A 43 -8.03 25.81 8.65
C THR A 43 -8.91 27.02 8.40
N PRO A 44 -9.14 27.87 9.41
CA PRO A 44 -9.83 29.13 9.18
C PRO A 44 -9.08 29.96 8.15
N GLU A 45 -9.83 30.60 7.26
CA GLU A 45 -9.31 31.56 6.29
C GLU A 45 -8.55 32.64 7.06
N GLY A 46 -7.24 32.71 6.82
CA GLY A 46 -6.41 33.71 7.44
C GLY A 46 -6.92 35.08 7.04
N GLY A 47 -7.34 35.90 8.01
CA GLY A 47 -7.41 37.35 7.78
C GLY A 47 -6.08 37.80 7.16
N SER A 48 -6.13 38.79 6.27
CA SER A 48 -5.11 39.27 5.31
C SER A 48 -3.63 39.40 5.74
N THR A 49 -3.29 39.02 6.96
CA THR A 49 -1.96 38.96 7.59
C THR A 49 -1.45 37.54 7.89
N SER A 50 -2.27 36.50 7.76
CA SER A 50 -1.85 35.11 8.01
C SER A 50 -1.58 34.38 6.70
N ALA A 51 -0.33 33.96 6.49
CA ALA A 51 0.09 33.25 5.28
C ALA A 51 -0.31 31.76 5.25
N ALA A 52 -1.14 31.32 6.21
CA ALA A 52 -1.60 29.94 6.33
C ALA A 52 -2.53 29.53 5.17
N HIS A 53 -2.40 28.30 4.70
CA HIS A 53 -3.22 27.73 3.62
C HIS A 53 -4.55 27.17 4.14
N ASP A 54 -5.64 27.39 3.40
CA ASP A 54 -7.00 26.97 3.78
C ASP A 54 -7.15 25.45 4.01
N PHE A 55 -6.34 24.63 3.32
CA PHE A 55 -6.34 23.20 3.53
C PHE A 55 -4.96 22.54 3.46
N TYR A 56 -4.81 21.47 4.23
CA TYR A 56 -3.67 20.56 4.22
C TYR A 56 -4.15 19.12 4.01
N SER A 57 -3.82 18.52 2.88
CA SER A 57 -4.07 17.12 2.57
C SER A 57 -2.86 16.28 2.96
N VAL A 58 -3.04 15.36 3.91
CA VAL A 58 -1.97 14.48 4.41
C VAL A 58 -2.02 13.15 3.65
N HIS A 59 -0.89 12.75 3.08
CA HIS A 59 -0.70 11.48 2.38
C HIS A 59 0.28 10.59 3.16
N VAL A 60 0.53 9.37 2.69
CA VAL A 60 1.39 8.39 3.39
C VAL A 60 2.83 8.89 3.56
N MET A 61 3.39 9.54 2.53
CA MET A 61 4.80 9.97 2.49
C MET A 61 5.01 11.47 2.30
N SER A 62 3.93 12.23 2.14
CA SER A 62 3.97 13.66 1.86
C SER A 62 2.69 14.32 2.36
N TYR A 63 2.68 15.65 2.32
CA TYR A 63 1.47 16.43 2.48
C TYR A 63 1.44 17.52 1.40
N CYS A 64 0.23 17.92 1.01
CA CYS A 64 0.00 19.02 0.09
C CYS A 64 -0.84 20.09 0.77
N GLN A 65 -0.55 21.35 0.44
CA GLN A 65 -1.25 22.52 0.95
C GLN A 65 -1.86 23.30 -0.21
N GLY A 66 -2.93 24.03 0.05
CA GLY A 66 -3.63 24.77 -1.00
C GLY A 66 -4.73 25.68 -0.49
N THR A 67 -5.40 26.33 -1.43
CA THR A 67 -6.53 27.23 -1.15
C THR A 67 -7.85 26.65 -1.66
N LEU A 68 -8.95 26.99 -1.00
CA LEU A 68 -10.28 26.65 -1.47
C LEU A 68 -10.68 27.61 -2.60
N GLY A 69 -11.11 27.06 -3.73
CA GLY A 69 -11.70 27.83 -4.82
C GLY A 69 -13.11 28.29 -4.49
N THR A 70 -13.69 29.14 -5.33
CA THR A 70 -15.08 29.56 -5.17
C THR A 70 -16.03 28.37 -5.33
N ALA A 71 -16.87 28.13 -4.32
CA ALA A 71 -17.88 27.07 -4.37
C ALA A 71 -18.85 27.34 -5.52
N SER A 72 -18.91 26.43 -6.49
CA SER A 72 -19.90 26.50 -7.57
C SER A 72 -21.26 26.04 -7.00
N PRO A 73 -22.36 26.79 -7.24
CA PRO A 73 -23.66 26.46 -6.68
C PRO A 73 -24.13 25.08 -7.20
N GLY A 74 -24.25 24.10 -6.28
CA GLY A 74 -24.71 22.74 -6.58
C GLY A 74 -23.66 21.63 -6.48
N ALA A 75 -22.38 21.95 -6.23
CA ALA A 75 -21.34 20.96 -5.95
C ALA A 75 -21.17 20.76 -4.43
N SER A 76 -21.20 19.52 -3.96
CA SER A 76 -21.01 19.17 -2.54
C SER A 76 -19.57 19.35 -2.05
N ASP A 77 -18.60 19.49 -2.97
CA ASP A 77 -17.19 19.69 -2.67
C ASP A 77 -16.69 20.98 -3.34
N THR A 78 -16.15 21.89 -2.52
CA THR A 78 -15.48 23.11 -2.98
C THR A 78 -14.22 22.73 -3.78
N PRO A 79 -14.02 23.28 -5.00
CA PRO A 79 -12.83 22.94 -5.80
C PRO A 79 -11.56 23.33 -5.05
N ARG A 80 -10.67 22.37 -4.80
CA ARG A 80 -9.40 22.59 -4.10
C ARG A 80 -8.29 22.94 -5.08
N ASN A 81 -7.59 24.04 -4.85
CA ASN A 81 -6.42 24.42 -5.63
C ASN A 81 -5.13 24.12 -4.85
N VAL A 82 -4.40 23.09 -5.26
CA VAL A 82 -3.16 22.67 -4.60
C VAL A 82 -2.02 23.62 -4.98
N THR A 83 -1.53 24.40 -4.04
CA THR A 83 -0.48 25.41 -4.27
C THR A 83 0.92 24.80 -4.19
N SER A 84 1.17 23.96 -3.19
CA SER A 84 2.49 23.37 -2.94
C SER A 84 2.38 21.99 -2.27
N CYS A 85 3.37 21.13 -2.50
CA CYS A 85 3.48 19.84 -1.82
C CYS A 85 4.88 19.69 -1.21
N SER A 86 4.95 19.02 -0.07
CA SER A 86 6.19 18.73 0.61
C SER A 86 6.99 17.62 -0.09
N SER A 87 8.29 17.55 0.18
CA SER A 87 9.15 16.50 -0.35
C SER A 87 8.80 15.14 0.26
N ARG A 88 8.89 14.09 -0.57
CA ARG A 88 8.66 12.70 -0.12
C ARG A 88 9.68 12.30 0.94
N THR A 89 9.21 11.82 2.08
CA THR A 89 10.08 11.19 3.09
C THR A 89 9.49 9.86 3.55
N ILE A 90 10.33 8.82 3.65
CA ILE A 90 9.91 7.45 3.99
C ILE A 90 9.39 7.35 5.43
N LEU A 91 9.88 8.22 6.31
CA LEU A 91 9.47 8.35 7.72
C LEU A 91 8.70 9.65 7.95
N PHE A 92 7.94 10.08 6.94
CA PHE A 92 7.12 11.27 7.03
C PHE A 92 6.17 11.18 8.22
N SER A 93 6.10 12.28 8.95
CA SER A 93 5.09 12.50 9.97
C SER A 93 4.64 13.93 9.84
N PHE A 94 3.34 14.11 9.60
CA PHE A 94 2.77 15.44 9.59
C PHE A 94 2.86 16.02 11.01
N ASP A 95 3.57 17.15 11.14
CA ASP A 95 3.64 17.92 12.37
C ASP A 95 2.79 19.19 12.19
N PRO A 96 1.56 19.22 12.74
CA PRO A 96 0.69 20.38 12.63
C PRO A 96 1.34 21.63 13.23
N THR A 97 2.13 21.45 14.30
CA THR A 97 2.81 22.55 14.99
C THR A 97 3.83 23.24 14.09
N ALA A 98 4.60 22.46 13.31
CA ALA A 98 5.57 23.00 12.37
C ALA A 98 4.92 23.63 11.13
N ALA A 99 3.76 23.11 10.70
CA ALA A 99 3.02 23.64 9.56
C ALA A 99 2.42 25.03 9.85
N TRP A 100 1.91 25.26 11.07
CA TRP A 100 1.29 26.54 11.44
C TRP A 100 2.30 27.59 11.96
N THR A 101 3.37 27.19 12.65
CA THR A 101 4.31 28.14 13.30
C THR A 101 5.21 28.92 12.34
N LYS A 102 5.36 28.47 11.08
CA LYS A 102 6.22 29.15 10.12
C LYS A 102 5.59 30.42 9.52
N GLU A 103 4.28 30.57 9.63
CA GLU A 103 3.50 31.60 8.94
C GLU A 103 2.66 32.50 9.87
N ILE A 104 2.51 32.11 11.14
CA ILE A 104 1.78 32.89 12.15
C ILE A 104 2.78 33.39 13.21
N THR A 105 3.47 34.48 12.91
CA THR A 105 4.46 35.07 13.82
C THR A 105 3.84 35.90 14.97
N HIS A 106 2.51 36.13 14.98
CA HIS A 106 1.86 37.06 15.93
C HIS A 106 0.46 36.64 16.42
N GLY A 107 0.12 35.35 16.41
CA GLY A 107 -1.07 34.82 17.09
C GLY A 107 -0.68 34.20 18.43
N PRO A 108 -1.60 34.09 19.42
CA PRO A 108 -1.34 33.25 20.58
C PRO A 108 -0.96 31.88 20.05
N GLY A 109 0.25 31.41 20.37
CA GLY A 109 0.69 30.08 19.95
C GLY A 109 -0.43 29.12 20.28
N LEU A 110 -0.88 28.33 19.30
CA LEU A 110 -1.83 27.26 19.55
C LEU A 110 -1.13 26.28 20.49
N GLU A 111 -1.24 26.56 21.79
CA GLU A 111 -0.83 25.68 22.85
C GLU A 111 -1.90 24.60 22.88
N TRP A 112 -1.73 23.62 21.97
CA TRP A 112 -2.60 22.46 21.91
C TRP A 112 -2.68 21.86 23.32
N PRO A 113 -3.88 21.64 23.87
CA PRO A 113 -4.04 20.92 25.12
C PRO A 113 -3.16 19.66 25.13
N ARG A 114 -2.52 19.35 26.28
CA ARG A 114 -1.57 18.22 26.38
C ARG A 114 -2.12 16.90 25.83
N VAL A 115 -3.43 16.69 25.94
CA VAL A 115 -4.15 15.54 25.39
C VAL A 115 -3.91 15.37 23.89
N ILE A 116 -3.93 16.48 23.14
CA ILE A 116 -3.78 16.46 21.68
C ILE A 116 -2.29 16.33 21.30
N SER A 117 -1.38 16.94 22.08
CA SER A 117 0.05 16.80 21.82
C SER A 117 0.53 15.35 21.98
N ASP A 118 -0.04 14.61 22.93
CA ASP A 118 0.26 13.19 23.12
C ASP A 118 -0.26 12.35 21.94
N ASP A 119 -1.46 12.67 21.42
CA ASP A 119 -2.03 12.01 20.25
C ASP A 119 -1.29 12.35 18.96
N PHE A 120 -0.73 13.56 18.81
CA PHE A 120 0.17 13.88 17.70
C PHE A 120 1.46 13.06 17.75
N HIS A 121 1.98 12.79 18.95
CA HIS A 121 3.13 11.90 19.10
C HIS A 121 2.79 10.47 18.66
N ALA A 122 1.65 9.94 19.09
CA ALA A 122 1.16 8.63 18.68
C ALA A 122 0.88 8.56 17.17
N PHE A 123 0.26 9.59 16.60
CA PHE A 123 0.03 9.73 15.17
C PHE A 123 1.34 9.69 14.37
N ARG A 124 2.38 10.40 14.81
CA ARG A 124 3.69 10.38 14.17
C ARG A 124 4.32 8.98 14.16
N MET A 125 4.23 8.25 15.27
CA MET A 125 4.77 6.89 15.34
C MET A 125 3.98 5.92 14.47
N THR A 126 2.65 6.01 14.51
CA THR A 126 1.75 5.15 13.73
C THR A 126 1.84 5.41 12.22
N SER A 127 1.94 6.68 11.80
CA SER A 127 2.10 7.04 10.37
C SER A 127 3.41 6.50 9.78
N ARG A 128 4.50 6.58 10.54
CA ARG A 128 5.81 6.02 10.15
C ARG A 128 5.75 4.49 10.06
N ALA A 129 5.14 3.84 11.04
CA ALA A 129 4.98 2.39 11.03
C ALA A 129 4.13 1.93 9.83
N MET A 130 3.02 2.63 9.55
CA MET A 130 2.18 2.39 8.38
C MET A 130 2.95 2.52 7.07
N ALA A 131 3.75 3.57 6.89
CA ALA A 131 4.58 3.77 5.70
C ALA A 131 5.59 2.63 5.50
N VAL A 132 6.26 2.20 6.58
CA VAL A 132 7.20 1.06 6.54
C VAL A 132 6.49 -0.24 6.17
N LEU A 133 5.31 -0.51 6.72
CA LEU A 133 4.53 -1.71 6.41
C LEU A 133 4.05 -1.75 4.95
N TYR A 134 3.65 -0.61 4.39
CA TYR A 134 3.35 -0.51 2.95
C TYR A 134 4.60 -0.77 2.10
N ILE A 135 5.76 -0.23 2.46
CA ILE A 135 7.02 -0.48 1.73
C ILE A 135 7.39 -1.96 1.75
N ILE A 136 7.34 -2.60 2.92
CA ILE A 136 7.61 -4.04 3.05
C ILE A 136 6.65 -4.84 2.15
N GLY A 137 5.37 -4.48 2.16
CA GLY A 137 4.36 -5.18 1.38
C GLY A 137 4.53 -5.01 -0.12
N VAL A 138 4.74 -3.77 -0.57
CA VAL A 138 5.02 -3.46 -1.98
C VAL A 138 6.31 -4.12 -2.44
N GLY A 139 7.35 -4.15 -1.59
CA GLY A 139 8.61 -4.82 -1.89
C GLY A 139 8.44 -6.32 -2.05
N ALA A 140 7.72 -6.98 -1.14
CA ALA A 140 7.45 -8.41 -1.21
C ALA A 140 6.61 -8.79 -2.44
N VAL A 141 5.50 -8.07 -2.70
CA VAL A 141 4.64 -8.30 -3.87
C VAL A 141 5.38 -7.97 -5.17
N GLY A 142 6.15 -6.89 -5.20
CA GLY A 142 6.96 -6.47 -6.34
C GLY A 142 8.02 -7.52 -6.71
N LEU A 143 8.69 -8.11 -5.71
CA LEU A 143 9.64 -9.20 -5.94
C LEU A 143 8.96 -10.43 -6.54
N VAL A 144 7.76 -10.80 -6.06
CA VAL A 144 6.98 -11.90 -6.63
C VAL A 144 6.62 -11.63 -8.10
N LEU A 145 6.16 -10.41 -8.40
CA LEU A 145 5.81 -10.02 -9.77
C LEU A 145 7.05 -10.00 -10.69
N LEU A 146 8.20 -9.54 -10.20
CA LEU A 146 9.46 -9.57 -10.94
C LEU A 146 9.89 -10.99 -11.27
N VAL A 147 9.87 -11.90 -10.28
CA VAL A 147 10.20 -13.32 -10.51
C VAL A 147 9.28 -13.92 -11.58
N LYS A 148 7.97 -13.68 -11.50
CA LYS A 148 7.00 -14.15 -12.51
C LYS A 148 7.23 -13.55 -13.89
N ALA A 149 7.52 -12.25 -13.97
CA ALA A 149 7.79 -11.57 -15.24
C ALA A 149 9.07 -12.11 -15.91
N VAL A 150 10.14 -12.32 -15.14
CA VAL A 150 11.40 -12.91 -15.62
C VAL A 150 11.18 -14.33 -16.13
N SER A 151 10.42 -15.16 -15.41
CA SER A 151 10.07 -16.51 -15.85
C SER A 151 9.27 -16.53 -17.16
N LEU A 152 8.43 -15.52 -17.41
CA LEU A 152 7.66 -15.39 -18.65
C LEU A 152 8.51 -14.86 -19.82
N ALA A 153 9.40 -13.90 -19.56
CA ALA A 153 10.21 -13.24 -20.59
C ALA A 153 11.35 -14.12 -21.12
N MET A 154 11.90 -15.01 -20.28
CA MET A 154 13.01 -15.89 -20.64
C MET A 154 12.62 -17.37 -20.56
N PRO A 155 11.78 -17.89 -21.49
CA PRO A 155 11.45 -19.32 -21.54
C PRO A 155 12.61 -20.20 -22.06
N ARG A 156 13.68 -19.59 -22.60
CA ARG A 156 14.78 -20.28 -23.33
C ARG A 156 16.20 -19.74 -23.10
N ALA A 157 16.41 -18.85 -22.13
CA ALA A 157 17.77 -18.51 -21.71
C ALA A 157 18.15 -19.44 -20.56
N GLY A 158 19.10 -20.34 -20.81
CA GLY A 158 19.61 -21.27 -19.81
C GLY A 158 19.99 -20.57 -18.50
N HIS A 159 19.77 -21.29 -17.41
CA HIS A 159 20.41 -21.13 -16.09
C HIS A 159 21.81 -20.50 -16.19
N GLY A 160 21.93 -19.16 -16.16
CA GLY A 160 23.20 -18.54 -16.53
C GLY A 160 23.60 -17.25 -15.85
N LEU A 161 22.67 -16.43 -15.33
CA LEU A 161 23.09 -15.08 -14.89
C LEU A 161 22.49 -14.60 -13.56
N PHE A 162 21.61 -15.37 -12.92
CA PHE A 162 21.11 -15.06 -11.57
C PHE A 162 21.39 -16.22 -10.59
N GLU A 163 22.50 -16.94 -10.84
CA GLU A 163 23.08 -17.98 -9.99
C GLU A 163 24.31 -17.38 -9.29
N PHE A 164 24.13 -16.43 -8.37
CA PHE A 164 25.24 -16.00 -7.51
C PHE A 164 24.87 -15.81 -6.04
N GLY A 165 23.65 -16.17 -5.65
CA GLY A 165 23.14 -15.88 -4.30
C GLY A 165 22.85 -17.07 -3.41
N PHE A 166 22.15 -18.11 -3.89
CA PHE A 166 21.48 -18.99 -2.92
C PHE A 166 21.36 -20.49 -3.17
N PHE A 167 21.66 -21.09 -4.33
CA PHE A 167 21.33 -22.52 -4.47
C PHE A 167 22.36 -23.35 -5.25
N VAL A 168 23.42 -23.74 -4.54
CA VAL A 168 24.32 -24.88 -4.87
C VAL A 168 23.56 -26.23 -4.89
N VAL A 169 22.22 -26.27 -4.86
CA VAL A 169 21.45 -27.51 -4.78
C VAL A 169 20.44 -27.64 -5.92
N SER A 170 20.91 -28.28 -6.99
CA SER A 170 20.17 -29.28 -7.75
C SER A 170 19.92 -28.97 -9.22
N ALA A 171 20.50 -29.85 -10.03
CA ALA A 171 20.20 -30.10 -11.43
C ALA A 171 18.83 -30.79 -11.62
N CYS A 172 17.87 -30.60 -10.72
CA CYS A 172 16.60 -31.32 -10.69
C CYS A 172 15.44 -30.35 -10.94
N PRO A 173 14.76 -30.41 -12.10
CA PRO A 173 13.67 -29.47 -12.44
C PRO A 173 12.50 -29.51 -11.45
N LEU A 174 12.32 -30.62 -10.72
CA LEU A 174 11.30 -30.78 -9.68
C LEU A 174 11.60 -29.94 -8.41
N VAL A 175 12.88 -29.76 -8.08
CA VAL A 175 13.32 -29.00 -6.89
C VAL A 175 13.22 -27.51 -7.15
N THR A 176 13.60 -27.04 -8.35
CA THR A 176 13.48 -25.63 -8.76
C THR A 176 12.03 -25.15 -8.76
N VAL A 177 11.09 -25.98 -9.23
CA VAL A 177 9.65 -25.66 -9.21
C VAL A 177 9.14 -25.56 -7.77
N THR A 178 9.54 -26.49 -6.90
CA THR A 178 9.09 -26.51 -5.49
C THR A 178 9.61 -25.31 -4.70
N VAL A 179 10.88 -24.94 -4.88
CA VAL A 179 11.49 -23.75 -4.22
C VAL A 179 10.87 -22.45 -4.72
N THR A 180 10.63 -22.32 -6.02
CA THR A 180 10.00 -21.09 -6.59
C THR A 180 8.57 -20.92 -6.10
N VAL A 181 7.82 -22.02 -5.98
CA VAL A 181 6.44 -22.01 -5.49
C VAL A 181 6.38 -21.64 -4.00
N THR A 182 7.23 -22.23 -3.16
CA THR A 182 7.22 -21.93 -1.71
C THR A 182 7.64 -20.49 -1.42
N VAL A 183 8.70 -19.98 -2.07
CA VAL A 183 9.16 -18.59 -1.91
C VAL A 183 8.11 -17.58 -2.38
N THR A 184 7.42 -17.84 -3.49
CA THR A 184 6.39 -16.92 -3.98
C THR A 184 5.15 -16.90 -3.08
N VAL A 185 4.75 -18.04 -2.50
CA VAL A 185 3.64 -18.10 -1.53
C VAL A 185 4.01 -17.36 -0.24
N THR A 186 5.18 -17.61 0.33
CA THR A 186 5.59 -16.96 1.59
C THR A 186 5.71 -15.44 1.44
N MET A 187 6.30 -14.95 0.34
CA MET A 187 6.40 -13.52 0.06
C MET A 187 5.02 -12.89 -0.22
N THR A 188 4.11 -13.60 -0.88
CA THR A 188 2.75 -13.10 -1.10
C THR A 188 1.97 -13.00 0.22
N CYS A 189 2.13 -13.98 1.12
CA CYS A 189 1.56 -13.93 2.47
C CYS A 189 2.16 -12.81 3.31
N LEU A 190 3.48 -12.62 3.25
CA LEU A 190 4.14 -11.50 3.92
C LEU A 190 3.58 -10.16 3.44
N GLY A 191 3.45 -10.00 2.11
CA GLY A 191 2.94 -8.77 1.51
C GLY A 191 1.47 -8.51 1.80
N SER A 192 0.62 -9.55 1.81
CA SER A 192 -0.80 -9.40 2.15
C SER A 192 -0.99 -9.02 3.61
N LEU A 193 -0.25 -9.66 4.53
CA LEU A 193 -0.30 -9.34 5.96
C LEU A 193 0.20 -7.92 6.25
N SER A 194 1.33 -7.52 5.69
CA SER A 194 1.88 -6.18 5.96
C SER A 194 0.97 -5.07 5.42
N ILE A 195 0.41 -5.23 4.21
CA ILE A 195 -0.54 -4.27 3.63
C ILE A 195 -1.84 -4.25 4.44
N SER A 196 -2.35 -5.40 4.89
CA SER A 196 -3.54 -5.47 5.75
C SER A 196 -3.36 -4.69 7.04
N ILE A 197 -2.22 -4.87 7.73
CA ILE A 197 -1.91 -4.13 8.97
C ILE A 197 -1.80 -2.63 8.67
N ALA A 198 -1.17 -2.25 7.56
CA ALA A 198 -1.08 -0.85 7.14
C ALA A 198 -2.45 -0.23 6.82
N SER A 199 -3.38 -0.98 6.21
CA SER A 199 -4.76 -0.56 5.97
C SER A 199 -5.55 -0.37 7.26
N ILE A 200 -5.33 -1.23 8.27
CA ILE A 200 -5.93 -1.08 9.59
C ILE A 200 -5.44 0.20 10.26
N ILE A 201 -4.12 0.45 10.28
CA ILE A 201 -3.55 1.67 10.86
C ILE A 201 -4.09 2.91 10.14
N ALA A 202 -4.16 2.88 8.81
CA ALA A 202 -4.75 3.96 8.04
C ALA A 202 -6.21 4.24 8.41
N THR A 203 -6.98 3.18 8.68
CA THR A 203 -8.39 3.28 9.09
C THR A 203 -8.52 3.91 10.48
N VAL A 204 -7.68 3.50 11.43
CA VAL A 204 -7.60 4.10 12.77
C VAL A 204 -7.28 5.59 12.67
N ILE A 205 -6.25 5.94 11.89
CA ILE A 205 -5.90 7.35 11.67
C ILE A 205 -7.07 8.11 11.03
N ALA A 206 -7.69 7.55 10.01
CA ALA A 206 -8.78 8.20 9.30
C ALA A 206 -9.98 8.52 10.19
N PHE A 207 -10.33 7.66 11.15
CA PHE A 207 -11.50 7.86 12.00
C PHE A 207 -11.17 8.53 13.34
N GLU A 208 -10.22 7.98 14.10
CA GLU A 208 -9.94 8.44 15.47
C GLU A 208 -9.29 9.82 15.47
N PHE A 209 -8.28 10.02 14.63
CA PHE A 209 -7.55 11.29 14.58
C PHE A 209 -8.42 12.42 14.05
N VAL A 210 -9.27 12.13 13.05
CA VAL A 210 -10.21 13.11 12.50
C VAL A 210 -11.29 13.48 13.51
N ALA A 211 -11.82 12.49 14.26
CA ALA A 211 -12.78 12.75 15.32
C ALA A 211 -12.17 13.61 16.43
N LEU A 212 -10.93 13.31 16.83
CA LEU A 212 -10.19 14.08 17.85
C LEU A 212 -9.98 15.54 17.42
N ILE A 213 -9.55 15.77 16.18
CA ILE A 213 -9.36 17.14 15.65
C ILE A 213 -10.68 17.89 15.60
N ASN A 214 -11.76 17.27 15.13
CA ASN A 214 -13.06 17.91 15.07
C ASN A 214 -13.61 18.24 16.46
N ALA A 215 -13.37 17.40 17.46
CA ALA A 215 -13.79 17.65 18.84
C ALA A 215 -13.08 18.86 19.47
N HIS A 216 -11.80 19.08 19.14
CA HIS A 216 -11.02 20.18 19.72
C HIS A 216 -10.99 21.44 18.82
N GLY A 217 -11.29 21.30 17.53
CA GLY A 217 -11.24 22.37 16.54
C GLY A 217 -12.48 23.27 16.48
N ASP A 218 -13.57 22.90 17.17
CA ASP A 218 -14.86 23.61 17.15
C ASP A 218 -14.75 25.08 17.62
N GLY A 219 -13.88 25.34 18.60
CA GLY A 219 -13.63 26.70 19.10
C GLY A 219 -12.73 27.57 18.21
N SER A 220 -12.00 26.97 17.26
CA SER A 220 -11.00 27.64 16.43
C SER A 220 -11.32 27.59 14.93
N ASN A 221 -12.51 27.12 14.56
CA ASN A 221 -12.93 26.93 13.16
C ASN A 221 -11.95 26.05 12.35
N VAL A 222 -11.34 25.06 13.01
CA VAL A 222 -10.47 24.05 12.38
C VAL A 222 -11.29 22.77 12.28
N SER A 223 -11.30 22.14 11.10
CA SER A 223 -12.00 20.87 10.91
C SER A 223 -11.14 19.89 10.13
N ALA A 224 -11.39 18.60 10.31
CA ALA A 224 -10.73 17.52 9.61
C ALA A 224 -11.75 16.62 8.90
N ARG A 225 -11.36 16.11 7.74
CA ARG A 225 -12.15 15.15 6.96
C ARG A 225 -11.28 13.99 6.53
N TYR A 226 -11.79 12.78 6.66
CA TYR A 226 -11.07 11.58 6.28
C TYR A 226 -11.17 11.31 4.77
N GLY A 227 -10.16 10.65 4.20
CA GLY A 227 -10.09 10.39 2.78
C GLY A 227 -10.77 9.09 2.35
N ASN A 228 -12.04 9.19 1.95
CA ASN A 228 -12.84 8.05 1.45
C ASN A 228 -12.16 7.29 0.28
N LYS A 229 -11.57 8.03 -0.67
CA LYS A 229 -10.92 7.43 -1.86
C LYS A 229 -9.68 6.61 -1.47
N PHE A 230 -8.87 7.10 -0.53
CA PHE A 230 -7.71 6.38 -0.02
C PHE A 230 -8.12 5.09 0.71
N LEU A 231 -9.10 5.18 1.60
CA LEU A 231 -9.63 4.02 2.32
C LEU A 231 -10.17 2.95 1.37
N GLY A 232 -10.97 3.35 0.38
CA GLY A 232 -11.50 2.42 -0.62
C GLY A 232 -10.39 1.70 -1.39
N MET A 233 -9.33 2.43 -1.79
CA MET A 233 -8.22 1.84 -2.55
C MET A 233 -7.34 0.92 -1.71
N THR A 234 -7.00 1.30 -0.46
CA THR A 234 -6.17 0.43 0.39
C THR A 234 -6.89 -0.86 0.76
N TRP A 235 -8.20 -0.81 1.04
CA TRP A 235 -9.01 -2.01 1.28
C TRP A 235 -9.23 -2.84 0.03
N ALA A 236 -9.39 -2.22 -1.15
CA ALA A 236 -9.45 -2.94 -2.42
C ALA A 236 -8.15 -3.71 -2.70
N SER A 237 -7.00 -3.07 -2.49
CA SER A 237 -5.69 -3.72 -2.63
C SER A 237 -5.53 -4.89 -1.65
N THR A 238 -5.88 -4.68 -0.38
CA THR A 238 -5.88 -5.72 0.64
C THR A 238 -6.76 -6.91 0.26
N GLY A 239 -8.01 -6.66 -0.17
CA GLY A 239 -8.92 -7.71 -0.61
C GLY A 239 -8.38 -8.51 -1.78
N LEU A 240 -7.81 -7.83 -2.79
CA LEU A 240 -7.20 -8.47 -3.96
C LEU A 240 -5.99 -9.34 -3.55
N LEU A 241 -5.15 -8.89 -2.63
CA LEU A 241 -4.00 -9.66 -2.15
C LEU A 241 -4.43 -10.85 -1.29
N LEU A 242 -5.45 -10.73 -0.46
CA LEU A 242 -5.99 -11.84 0.32
C LEU A 242 -6.59 -12.92 -0.58
N ILE A 243 -7.38 -12.51 -1.58
CA ILE A 243 -7.95 -13.43 -2.57
C ILE A 243 -6.85 -14.10 -3.41
N GLY A 244 -5.84 -13.34 -3.85
CA GLY A 244 -4.69 -13.87 -4.59
C GLY A 244 -3.82 -14.82 -3.75
N SER A 245 -3.64 -14.52 -2.46
CA SER A 245 -2.93 -15.37 -1.50
C SER A 245 -3.68 -16.69 -1.29
N LEU A 246 -5.00 -16.63 -1.07
CA LEU A 246 -5.84 -17.82 -0.95
C LEU A 246 -5.84 -18.66 -2.22
N GLY A 247 -5.94 -18.03 -3.40
CA GLY A 247 -5.86 -18.72 -4.68
C GLY A 247 -4.51 -19.42 -4.89
N SER A 248 -3.41 -18.78 -4.49
CA SER A 248 -2.07 -19.38 -4.49
C SER A 248 -2.00 -20.57 -3.54
N PHE A 249 -2.53 -20.44 -2.33
CA PHE A 249 -2.57 -21.52 -1.35
C PHE A 249 -3.33 -22.75 -1.89
N ILE A 250 -4.53 -22.55 -2.43
CA ILE A 250 -5.36 -23.63 -3.00
C ILE A 250 -4.62 -24.31 -4.16
N ASN A 251 -4.00 -23.54 -5.06
CA ASN A 251 -3.28 -24.10 -6.20
C ASN A 251 -2.09 -24.97 -5.78
N VAL A 252 -1.41 -24.63 -4.69
CA VAL A 252 -0.25 -25.40 -4.20
C VAL A 252 -0.70 -26.65 -3.44
N PHE A 253 -1.58 -26.50 -2.46
CA PHE A 253 -1.94 -27.59 -1.55
C PHE A 253 -2.98 -28.56 -2.09
N VAL A 254 -3.90 -28.09 -2.96
CA VAL A 254 -4.98 -28.96 -3.49
C VAL A 254 -4.55 -29.65 -4.78
N ARG A 255 -3.83 -28.97 -5.70
CA ARG A 255 -3.36 -29.59 -6.95
C ARG A 255 -2.09 -30.43 -6.77
N GLY A 256 -1.25 -30.14 -5.76
CA GLY A 256 -0.06 -30.96 -5.46
C GLY A 256 -0.38 -32.39 -5.01
N VAL A 257 -1.60 -32.64 -4.52
CA VAL A 257 -2.07 -33.97 -4.06
C VAL A 257 -2.53 -34.87 -5.23
N TYR A 258 -2.80 -34.30 -6.42
CA TYR A 258 -3.36 -35.01 -7.58
C TYR A 258 -2.32 -35.42 -8.64
N VAL A 259 -1.03 -35.55 -8.31
CA VAL A 259 -0.08 -36.22 -9.22
C VAL A 259 -0.35 -37.73 -9.14
N PRO A 260 -0.87 -38.39 -10.19
CA PRO A 260 -1.12 -39.82 -10.14
C PRO A 260 0.22 -40.53 -9.94
N ARG A 261 0.30 -41.42 -8.95
CA ARG A 261 1.40 -42.38 -8.81
C ARG A 261 1.57 -43.07 -10.17
N ALA A 262 2.77 -43.00 -10.75
CA ALA A 262 3.05 -43.63 -12.04
C ALA A 262 2.60 -45.11 -12.00
N PRO A 263 1.95 -45.62 -13.05
CA PRO A 263 1.56 -47.02 -13.09
C PRO A 263 2.80 -47.90 -12.95
N GLU A 264 2.70 -48.88 -12.06
CA GLU A 264 3.73 -49.87 -11.78
C GLU A 264 4.11 -50.59 -13.09
N PRO A 265 5.40 -50.83 -13.38
CA PRO A 265 5.79 -51.49 -14.62
C PRO A 265 5.21 -52.91 -14.65
N VAL A 266 4.42 -53.17 -15.70
CA VAL A 266 3.86 -54.51 -15.99
C VAL A 266 5.04 -55.49 -16.18
N PRO A 267 5.05 -56.66 -15.50
CA PRO A 267 6.06 -57.68 -15.73
C PRO A 267 6.01 -58.09 -17.20
N LYS A 268 7.17 -58.11 -17.87
CA LYS A 268 7.26 -58.70 -19.20
C LYS A 268 7.18 -60.21 -19.01
N ASP A 269 6.13 -60.82 -19.55
CA ASP A 269 6.06 -62.28 -19.67
C ASP A 269 7.24 -62.72 -20.54
N GLU A 270 8.10 -63.56 -19.98
CA GLU A 270 9.19 -64.21 -20.70
C GLU A 270 8.55 -65.15 -21.73
N GLU A 271 8.73 -64.84 -23.03
CA GLU A 271 8.39 -65.75 -24.12
C GLU A 271 9.22 -67.04 -23.94
N GLU A 272 8.52 -68.14 -23.69
CA GLU A 272 9.05 -69.51 -23.67
C GLU A 272 9.72 -69.85 -25.01
N GLU A 273 10.96 -70.33 -24.94
CA GLU A 273 11.59 -71.10 -26.01
C GLU A 273 10.72 -72.32 -26.37
N GLY A 274 10.40 -72.47 -27.65
CA GLY A 274 9.79 -73.65 -28.25
C GLY A 274 10.01 -73.69 -29.76
#